data_AF-A0A537DGS8-F1
#
_entry.id   AF-A0A537DGS8-F1
#
_cell.length_a   1.000
_cell.length_b   1.000
_cell.length_c   1.000
_cell.angle_alpha   90.00
_cell.angle_beta   90.00
_cell.angle_gamma   90.00
#
_symmetry.space_group_name_H-M   'P 1'
#
loop_
_entity.id
_entity.type
_entity.pdbx_description
1 polymer ?
#
loop_
_entity_poly.entity_id
_entity_poly.type
_entity_poly.pdbx_seq_one_letter_code
_entity_poly.pdbx_strand_id
1 'polypeptide(L)'
;MTSNLHEGETVLLLIIMLFAFQVCTTREAHADYSVSISGNSVSVNIDTLFQQNMTLTPTPSYSLVMVGANASSPQATFTTALSKLASSAQVSDLQLSSSSSGNVTHTTVSFNVLGVTTSSQGAFRLMMGWKSFEVPQDITASGISLNAVGQYLAASPLLGRQSSSVVTWTYFEDNKIVSSAQSLQTVSSFIIFDFSQLSAPLSSWSKHFAPDGGGFTILNRSLQHNVTIAETLSSEGGSVKTSFVAGYSHRVQFTVAGFANVQGDTIFNGSTGIVIGPMLAIAIILPITGVVAYMVEWRFYRRPNPFSKRRKRENKS
;
A
#
# COMPACT_ATOMS: atom_id res chain seq x y z
N MET A 1 16.27 -12.58 -60.48
CA MET A 1 15.79 -13.33 -59.29
C MET A 1 16.61 -12.95 -58.04
N THR A 2 16.77 -11.65 -57.76
CA THR A 2 17.62 -11.17 -56.65
C THR A 2 17.06 -9.95 -55.92
N SER A 3 15.90 -9.40 -56.30
CA SER A 3 15.33 -8.20 -55.66
C SER A 3 14.52 -8.47 -54.38
N ASN A 4 14.16 -9.72 -54.09
CA ASN A 4 13.28 -10.04 -52.95
C ASN A 4 14.03 -10.20 -51.62
N LEU A 5 15.37 -10.15 -51.61
CA LEU A 5 16.17 -10.32 -50.39
C LEU A 5 16.30 -9.03 -49.56
N HIS A 6 16.28 -7.85 -50.20
CA HIS A 6 16.41 -6.57 -49.49
C HIS A 6 15.11 -6.09 -48.81
N GLU A 7 13.94 -6.53 -49.28
CA GLU A 7 12.67 -6.18 -48.64
C GLU A 7 12.49 -6.89 -47.29
N GLY A 8 13.04 -8.10 -47.14
CA GLY A 8 12.99 -8.84 -45.87
C GLY A 8 13.86 -8.22 -44.76
N GLU A 9 15.06 -7.74 -45.11
CA GLU A 9 16.01 -7.15 -44.14
C GLU A 9 15.53 -5.79 -43.61
N THR A 10 14.91 -4.99 -44.46
CA THR A 10 14.38 -3.67 -44.07
C THR A 10 13.17 -3.78 -43.14
N VAL A 11 12.28 -4.75 -43.36
CA VAL A 11 11.15 -5.03 -42.46
C VAL A 11 11.63 -5.55 -41.11
N LEU A 12 12.64 -6.42 -41.09
CA LEU A 12 13.23 -6.93 -39.84
C LEU A 12 13.87 -5.81 -39.02
N LEU A 13 14.64 -4.91 -39.65
CA LEU A 13 15.24 -3.75 -38.99
C LEU A 13 14.21 -2.78 -38.42
N LEU A 14 13.10 -2.55 -39.15
CA LEU A 14 12.01 -1.71 -38.69
C LEU A 14 11.30 -2.32 -37.47
N ILE A 15 11.09 -3.65 -37.47
CA ILE A 15 10.50 -4.37 -36.34
C ILE A 15 11.44 -4.36 -35.12
N ILE A 16 12.75 -4.53 -35.32
CA ILE A 16 13.74 -4.45 -34.23
C ILE A 16 13.82 -3.03 -33.67
N MET A 17 13.74 -1.98 -34.51
CA MET A 17 13.62 -0.60 -34.02
C MET A 17 12.31 -0.38 -33.26
N LEU A 18 11.17 -0.89 -33.75
CA LEU A 18 9.89 -0.79 -33.06
C LEU A 18 9.90 -1.52 -31.71
N PHE A 19 10.55 -2.69 -31.62
CA PHE A 19 10.72 -3.42 -30.35
C PHE A 19 11.75 -2.77 -29.43
N ALA A 20 12.85 -2.20 -29.96
CA ALA A 20 13.81 -1.44 -29.18
C ALA A 20 13.20 -0.14 -28.62
N PHE A 21 12.24 0.45 -29.32
CA PHE A 21 11.51 1.62 -28.86
C PHE A 21 10.50 1.30 -27.73
N GLN A 22 10.11 0.04 -27.55
CA GLN A 22 9.14 -0.38 -26.52
C GLN A 22 9.73 -0.63 -25.12
N VAL A 23 11.04 -0.47 -24.91
CA VAL A 23 11.67 -0.73 -23.59
C VAL A 23 12.13 0.54 -22.88
N CYS A 24 11.64 1.72 -23.27
CA CYS A 24 11.56 2.84 -22.34
C CYS A 24 10.42 2.54 -21.36
N THR A 25 10.69 1.65 -20.40
CA THR A 25 9.80 1.40 -19.26
C THR A 25 9.73 2.69 -18.44
N THR A 26 8.73 3.52 -18.72
CA THR A 26 8.33 4.58 -17.80
C THR A 26 7.87 3.88 -16.54
N ARG A 27 8.73 3.84 -15.50
CA ARG A 27 8.36 3.32 -14.19
C ARG A 27 7.10 4.04 -13.74
N GLU A 28 6.09 3.32 -13.29
CA GLU A 28 4.87 3.94 -12.76
C GLU A 28 5.22 4.71 -11.48
N ALA A 29 4.78 5.98 -11.38
CA ALA A 29 4.93 6.76 -10.15
C ALA A 29 4.09 6.15 -9.02
N HIS A 30 4.72 5.86 -7.89
CA HIS A 30 4.10 5.14 -6.78
C HIS A 30 4.67 5.61 -5.43
N ALA A 31 3.94 5.31 -4.37
CA ALA A 31 4.33 5.54 -2.99
C ALA A 31 3.83 4.38 -2.12
N ASP A 32 4.66 3.35 -2.00
CA ASP A 32 4.34 2.15 -1.25
C ASP A 32 4.57 2.41 0.24
N TYR A 33 3.50 2.46 1.02
CA TYR A 33 3.55 2.63 2.47
C TYR A 33 3.19 1.31 3.16
N SER A 34 4.23 0.60 3.58
CA SER A 34 4.13 -0.68 4.25
C SER A 34 4.35 -0.54 5.76
N VAL A 35 3.50 -1.19 6.55
CA VAL A 35 3.68 -1.30 8.01
C VAL A 35 3.65 -2.76 8.39
N SER A 36 4.70 -3.25 9.03
CA SER A 36 4.78 -4.59 9.56
C SER A 36 4.65 -4.56 11.09
N ILE A 37 3.75 -5.40 11.60
CA ILE A 37 3.42 -5.48 13.02
C ILE A 37 3.73 -6.90 13.48
N SER A 38 4.75 -7.02 14.33
CA SER A 38 5.19 -8.28 14.91
C SER A 38 5.38 -8.13 16.41
N GLY A 39 4.43 -8.67 17.18
CA GLY A 39 4.40 -8.51 18.64
C GLY A 39 4.32 -7.04 19.04
N ASN A 40 5.33 -6.56 19.76
CA ASN A 40 5.43 -5.17 20.20
C ASN A 40 6.18 -4.26 19.23
N SER A 41 6.72 -4.82 18.13
CA SER A 41 7.47 -4.07 17.12
C SER A 41 6.54 -3.63 15.99
N VAL A 42 6.62 -2.34 15.66
CA VAL A 42 5.96 -1.74 14.51
C VAL A 42 7.05 -1.13 13.64
N SER A 43 7.24 -1.68 12.46
CA SER A 43 8.21 -1.17 11.48
C SER A 43 7.47 -0.58 10.29
N VAL A 44 7.90 0.61 9.89
CA VAL A 44 7.36 1.37 8.78
C VAL A 44 8.40 1.39 7.67
N ASN A 45 7.96 1.13 6.44
CA ASN A 45 8.78 1.32 5.25
C ASN A 45 7.93 2.01 4.17
N ILE A 46 8.44 3.15 3.70
CA ILE A 46 7.84 4.01 2.70
C ILE A 46 8.79 4.05 1.51
N ASP A 47 8.33 3.67 0.33
CA ASP A 47 9.08 3.74 -0.91
C ASP A 47 8.33 4.59 -1.92
N THR A 48 8.83 5.79 -2.21
CA THR A 48 8.16 6.78 -3.06
C THR A 48 8.97 7.10 -4.30
N LEU A 49 8.41 6.77 -5.45
CA LEU A 49 8.86 7.21 -6.77
C LEU A 49 7.94 8.34 -7.26
N PHE A 50 8.34 9.58 -7.00
CA PHE A 50 7.69 10.76 -7.53
C PHE A 50 8.17 11.04 -8.95
N GLN A 51 7.23 11.28 -9.87
CA GLN A 51 7.53 11.69 -11.24
C GLN A 51 6.81 12.97 -11.60
N GLN A 52 7.47 13.80 -12.40
CA GLN A 52 6.89 15.04 -12.87
C GLN A 52 7.41 15.40 -14.26
N ASN A 53 6.54 15.91 -15.13
CA ASN A 53 6.94 16.51 -16.41
C ASN A 53 6.39 17.95 -16.55
N MET A 54 6.09 18.59 -15.42
CA MET A 54 5.49 19.92 -15.37
C MET A 54 6.53 21.04 -15.45
N THR A 55 7.77 20.78 -15.07
CA THR A 55 8.82 21.79 -15.03
C THR A 55 9.64 21.79 -16.32
N LEU A 56 10.00 22.97 -16.83
CA LEU A 56 11.01 23.11 -17.90
C LEU A 56 12.45 22.98 -17.37
N THR A 57 12.65 23.25 -16.07
CA THR A 57 13.90 23.02 -15.36
C THR A 57 13.78 21.78 -14.50
N PRO A 58 14.56 20.71 -14.74
CA PRO A 58 14.50 19.50 -13.94
C PRO A 58 14.81 19.77 -12.47
N THR A 59 14.30 18.91 -11.58
CA THR A 59 14.70 18.95 -10.16
C THR A 59 16.21 18.81 -10.05
N PRO A 60 16.87 19.47 -9.07
CA PRO A 60 18.30 19.33 -8.88
C PRO A 60 18.69 17.86 -8.79
N SER A 61 19.74 17.45 -9.50
CA SER A 61 20.21 16.07 -9.40
C SER A 61 20.98 15.87 -8.10
N TYR A 62 20.61 14.87 -7.31
CA TYR A 62 21.27 14.54 -6.05
C TYR A 62 21.10 13.07 -5.68
N SER A 63 21.92 12.61 -4.74
CA SER A 63 21.76 11.31 -4.08
C SER A 63 22.27 11.43 -2.64
N LEU A 64 21.40 11.12 -1.69
CA LEU A 64 21.61 11.38 -0.27
C LEU A 64 21.09 10.21 0.55
N VAL A 65 21.82 9.90 1.63
CA VAL A 65 21.45 8.87 2.61
C VAL A 65 21.68 9.44 4.01
N MET A 66 20.64 9.42 4.83
CA MET A 66 20.65 9.84 6.23
C MET A 66 20.38 8.61 7.11
N VAL A 67 21.38 8.25 7.91
CA VAL A 67 21.31 7.16 8.89
C VAL A 67 22.06 7.55 10.16
N GLY A 68 21.71 6.93 11.29
CA GLY A 68 22.37 7.17 12.57
C GLY A 68 22.29 8.66 12.97
N ALA A 69 23.43 9.25 13.32
CA ALA A 69 23.48 10.65 13.77
C ALA A 69 22.98 11.65 12.72
N ASN A 70 23.18 11.38 11.43
CA ASN A 70 22.74 12.27 10.34
C ASN A 70 21.21 12.26 10.17
N ALA A 71 20.53 11.22 10.66
CA ALA A 71 19.07 11.12 10.65
C ALA A 71 18.41 11.75 11.89
N SER A 72 19.18 12.30 12.85
CA SER A 72 18.65 12.82 14.12
C SER A 72 17.61 13.94 13.96
N SER A 73 17.89 14.93 13.11
CA SER A 73 16.95 16.02 12.84
C SER A 73 15.68 15.53 12.11
N PRO A 74 15.78 14.79 10.98
CA PRO A 74 14.61 14.16 10.38
C PRO A 74 13.82 13.29 11.36
N GLN A 75 14.50 12.50 12.21
CA GLN A 75 13.85 11.63 13.21
C GLN A 75 13.05 12.43 14.24
N ALA A 76 13.57 13.57 14.68
CA ALA A 76 12.83 14.49 15.55
C ALA A 76 11.59 15.06 14.85
N THR A 77 11.70 15.40 13.57
CA THR A 77 10.58 15.88 12.76
C THR A 77 9.48 14.80 12.62
N PHE A 78 9.85 13.57 12.25
CA PHE A 78 8.91 12.46 12.16
C PHE A 78 8.29 12.13 13.53
N THR A 79 9.08 12.13 14.61
CA THR A 79 8.58 11.95 15.98
C THR A 79 7.55 13.02 16.34
N THR A 80 7.80 14.27 15.98
CA THR A 80 6.86 15.38 16.20
C THR A 80 5.57 15.19 15.40
N ALA A 81 5.67 14.73 14.15
CA ALA A 81 4.51 14.44 13.31
C ALA A 81 3.63 13.31 13.89
N LEU A 82 4.25 12.20 14.32
CA LEU A 82 3.52 11.06 14.89
C LEU A 82 2.92 11.40 16.26
N SER A 83 3.66 12.10 17.12
CA SER A 83 3.22 12.43 18.48
C SER A 83 2.05 13.41 18.53
N LYS A 84 1.85 14.23 17.49
CA LYS A 84 0.64 15.05 17.32
C LYS A 84 -0.64 14.23 17.23
N LEU A 85 -0.56 13.02 16.68
CA LEU A 85 -1.71 12.13 16.49
C LEU A 85 -1.82 11.08 17.60
N ALA A 86 -0.69 10.61 18.12
CA ALA A 86 -0.63 9.69 19.24
C ALA A 86 0.49 10.11 20.19
N SER A 87 0.15 10.72 21.33
CA SER A 87 1.12 11.38 22.22
C SER A 87 2.26 10.50 22.73
N SER A 88 2.07 9.17 22.76
CA SER A 88 3.10 8.21 23.15
C SER A 88 3.97 7.71 21.98
N ALA A 89 3.61 8.04 20.74
CA ALA A 89 4.32 7.56 19.55
C ALA A 89 5.69 8.24 19.40
N GLN A 90 6.72 7.43 19.18
CA GLN A 90 8.08 7.88 18.93
C GLN A 90 8.69 7.14 17.75
N VAL A 91 9.64 7.79 17.07
CA VAL A 91 10.37 7.19 15.94
C VAL A 91 11.76 6.78 16.39
N SER A 92 12.17 5.55 16.06
CA SER A 92 13.53 5.06 16.24
C SER A 92 14.09 4.48 14.94
N ASP A 93 15.42 4.40 14.88
CA ASP A 93 16.16 3.76 13.77
C ASP A 93 15.79 4.30 12.39
N LEU A 94 15.57 5.63 12.30
CA LEU A 94 15.21 6.26 11.05
C LEU A 94 16.35 6.14 10.02
N GLN A 95 15.99 5.65 8.85
CA GLN A 95 16.82 5.70 7.66
C GLN A 95 16.04 6.39 6.55
N LEU A 96 16.64 7.41 5.96
CA LEU A 96 16.07 8.15 4.84
C LEU A 96 17.08 8.13 3.71
N SER A 97 16.69 7.63 2.55
CA SER A 97 17.45 7.78 1.31
C SER A 97 16.62 8.55 0.31
N SER A 98 17.25 9.45 -0.42
CA SER A 98 16.57 10.22 -1.45
C SER A 98 17.52 10.53 -2.59
N SER A 99 17.05 10.36 -3.81
CA SER A 99 17.79 10.69 -5.01
C SER A 99 16.87 11.33 -6.04
N SER A 100 17.42 12.25 -6.82
CA SER A 100 16.69 12.89 -7.91
C SER A 100 17.55 12.91 -9.16
N SER A 101 16.94 12.59 -10.29
CA SER A 101 17.57 12.60 -11.60
C SER A 101 16.56 13.05 -12.65
N GLY A 102 16.69 14.30 -13.08
CA GLY A 102 15.82 14.88 -14.11
C GLY A 102 14.41 15.12 -13.58
N ASN A 103 13.49 14.26 -13.98
CA ASN A 103 12.05 14.37 -13.74
C ASN A 103 11.53 13.34 -12.71
N VAL A 104 12.45 12.60 -12.09
CA VAL A 104 12.16 11.51 -11.16
C VAL A 104 12.87 11.78 -9.85
N THR A 105 12.12 11.69 -8.75
CA THR A 105 12.66 11.71 -7.39
C THR A 105 12.26 10.41 -6.71
N HIS A 106 13.24 9.69 -6.19
CA HIS A 106 13.06 8.42 -5.49
C HIS A 106 13.48 8.60 -4.04
N THR A 107 12.54 8.38 -3.13
CA THR A 107 12.72 8.57 -1.69
C THR A 107 12.26 7.32 -0.95
N THR A 108 13.15 6.74 -0.14
CA THR A 108 12.84 5.61 0.74
C THR A 108 13.00 6.03 2.19
N VAL A 109 12.03 5.70 3.04
CA VAL A 109 12.10 5.96 4.48
C VAL A 109 11.74 4.69 5.24
N SER A 110 12.60 4.30 6.18
CA SER A 110 12.31 3.19 7.10
C SER A 110 12.56 3.60 8.54
N PHE A 111 11.69 3.16 9.45
CA PHE A 111 11.82 3.43 10.89
C PHE A 111 10.94 2.50 11.72
N ASN A 112 11.19 2.47 13.03
CA ASN A 112 10.32 1.81 13.99
C ASN A 112 9.45 2.82 14.73
N VAL A 113 8.23 2.41 15.07
CA VAL A 113 7.29 3.20 15.88
C VAL A 113 7.20 2.60 17.28
N LEU A 114 7.60 3.38 18.27
CA LEU A 114 7.59 3.01 19.68
C LEU A 114 6.40 3.64 20.41
N GLY A 115 6.04 3.10 21.57
CA GLY A 115 5.03 3.66 22.47
C GLY A 115 3.58 3.57 21.99
N VAL A 116 3.33 2.86 20.89
CA VAL A 116 1.99 2.65 20.30
C VAL A 116 1.35 1.33 20.69
N THR A 117 2.12 0.44 21.32
CA THR A 117 1.68 -0.89 21.75
C THR A 117 1.56 -0.97 23.26
N THR A 118 0.43 -1.50 23.74
CA THR A 118 0.22 -1.90 25.14
C THR A 118 -0.05 -3.39 25.21
N SER A 119 0.74 -4.13 25.97
CA SER A 119 0.58 -5.59 26.15
C SER A 119 0.10 -5.92 27.56
N SER A 120 -0.90 -6.79 27.67
CA SER A 120 -1.40 -7.31 28.96
C SER A 120 -1.87 -8.76 28.79
N GLN A 121 -1.42 -9.65 29.67
CA GLN A 121 -1.84 -11.06 29.73
C GLN A 121 -1.74 -11.83 28.39
N GLY A 122 -0.68 -11.59 27.61
CA GLY A 122 -0.47 -12.28 26.31
C GLY A 122 -1.34 -11.75 25.16
N ALA A 123 -2.20 -10.76 25.42
CA ALA A 123 -2.82 -9.94 24.39
C ALA A 123 -2.04 -8.64 24.22
N PHE A 124 -1.99 -8.13 22.99
CA PHE A 124 -1.55 -6.77 22.73
C PHE A 124 -2.63 -5.95 22.04
N ARG A 125 -2.61 -4.67 22.38
CA ARG A 125 -3.40 -3.61 21.78
C ARG A 125 -2.43 -2.64 21.15
N LEU A 126 -2.59 -2.42 19.86
CA LEU A 126 -1.78 -1.51 19.07
C LEU A 126 -2.65 -0.33 18.60
N MET A 127 -2.23 0.88 18.93
CA MET A 127 -2.88 2.12 18.51
C MET A 127 -2.27 2.60 17.19
N MET A 128 -3.09 2.71 16.16
CA MET A 128 -2.68 3.12 14.81
C MET A 128 -3.19 4.51 14.43
N GLY A 129 -3.63 5.32 15.41
CA GLY A 129 -4.09 6.69 15.17
C GLY A 129 -3.01 7.59 14.55
N TRP A 130 -1.74 7.23 14.69
CA TRP A 130 -0.60 7.93 14.08
C TRP A 130 -0.42 7.65 12.58
N LYS A 131 -1.13 6.68 12.00
CA LYS A 131 -0.93 6.23 10.60
C LYS A 131 -1.11 7.32 9.53
N SER A 132 -1.87 8.35 9.85
CA SER A 132 -2.21 9.45 8.93
C SER A 132 -1.37 10.69 9.21
N PHE A 133 -0.10 10.51 9.57
CA PHE A 133 0.80 11.59 9.91
C PHE A 133 1.18 12.40 8.66
N GLU A 134 1.55 13.65 8.90
CA GLU A 134 2.04 14.58 7.89
C GLU A 134 3.35 15.17 8.43
N VAL A 135 4.35 15.29 7.57
CA VAL A 135 5.60 15.97 7.88
C VAL A 135 5.64 17.32 7.13
N PRO A 136 5.01 18.39 7.68
CA PRO A 136 4.94 19.70 7.02
C PRO A 136 6.28 20.43 7.01
N GLN A 137 7.16 20.11 7.95
CA GLN A 137 8.48 20.74 8.04
C GLN A 137 9.38 20.18 6.96
N ASP A 138 10.08 21.07 6.26
CA ASP A 138 11.01 20.69 5.22
C ASP A 138 12.22 19.95 5.80
N ILE A 139 12.52 18.79 5.24
CA ILE A 139 13.70 17.99 5.55
C ILE A 139 14.74 18.34 4.50
N THR A 140 15.74 19.13 4.91
CA THR A 140 16.77 19.60 4.00
C THR A 140 18.10 18.91 4.20
N ALA A 141 18.82 18.60 3.12
CA ALA A 141 20.24 18.27 3.16
C ALA A 141 20.99 19.11 2.14
N SER A 142 22.07 19.77 2.57
CA SER A 142 22.89 20.64 1.69
C SER A 142 22.08 21.68 0.91
N GLY A 143 21.00 22.21 1.52
CA GLY A 143 20.10 23.19 0.89
C GLY A 143 19.07 22.60 -0.08
N ILE A 144 19.00 21.28 -0.21
CA ILE A 144 18.01 20.57 -1.05
C ILE A 144 16.86 20.08 -0.16
N SER A 145 15.63 20.41 -0.55
CA SER A 145 14.42 19.89 0.09
C SER A 145 14.16 18.45 -0.36
N LEU A 146 13.97 17.56 0.61
CA LEU A 146 13.72 16.13 0.35
C LEU A 146 12.25 15.74 0.37
N ASN A 147 11.38 16.56 0.97
CA ASN A 147 9.95 16.27 1.06
C ASN A 147 9.06 17.37 0.44
N ALA A 148 9.48 18.64 0.42
CA ALA A 148 8.67 19.74 -0.12
C ALA A 148 8.86 19.92 -1.64
N VAL A 149 8.60 18.87 -2.42
CA VAL A 149 8.77 18.88 -3.88
C VAL A 149 7.87 19.89 -4.60
N GLY A 150 6.77 20.30 -3.97
CA GLY A 150 5.88 21.33 -4.47
C GLY A 150 6.56 22.68 -4.73
N GLN A 151 7.63 23.00 -4.01
CA GLN A 151 8.40 24.22 -4.23
C GLN A 151 9.06 24.23 -5.63
N TYR A 152 9.53 23.07 -6.10
CA TYR A 152 10.11 22.94 -7.44
C TYR A 152 9.02 22.99 -8.52
N LEU A 153 7.86 22.40 -8.26
CA LEU A 153 6.75 22.42 -9.20
C LEU A 153 6.12 23.81 -9.32
N ALA A 154 6.08 24.61 -8.25
CA ALA A 154 5.53 25.95 -8.24
C ALA A 154 6.25 26.91 -9.21
N ALA A 155 7.50 26.63 -9.55
CA ALA A 155 8.26 27.37 -10.56
C ALA A 155 7.89 26.98 -12.01
N SER A 156 6.96 26.04 -12.21
CA SER A 156 6.53 25.60 -13.54
C SER A 156 5.86 26.75 -14.31
N PRO A 157 6.27 27.02 -15.57
CA PRO A 157 5.65 28.01 -16.43
C PRO A 157 4.29 27.55 -17.00
N LEU A 158 3.84 26.33 -16.67
CA LEU A 158 2.55 25.79 -17.08
C LEU A 158 1.43 26.15 -16.07
N LEU A 159 1.80 26.51 -14.85
CA LEU A 159 0.86 26.92 -13.82
C LEU A 159 0.34 28.35 -14.08
N GLY A 160 -0.93 28.59 -13.77
CA GLY A 160 -1.51 29.94 -13.87
C GLY A 160 -1.81 30.45 -15.28
N ARG A 161 -1.60 29.63 -16.33
CA ARG A 161 -1.86 30.03 -17.72
C ARG A 161 -3.35 30.32 -17.96
N GLN A 162 -3.59 31.39 -18.71
CA GLN A 162 -4.94 31.77 -19.13
C GLN A 162 -5.30 31.06 -20.43
N SER A 163 -6.53 30.57 -20.52
CA SER A 163 -7.08 30.02 -21.75
C SER A 163 -7.29 31.12 -22.79
N SER A 164 -7.19 30.76 -24.06
CA SER A 164 -7.44 31.60 -25.23
C SER A 164 -8.48 30.93 -26.15
N SER A 165 -8.83 31.57 -27.26
CA SER A 165 -9.72 30.99 -28.27
C SER A 165 -9.17 29.72 -28.93
N VAL A 166 -7.84 29.54 -28.94
CA VAL A 166 -7.17 28.42 -29.61
C VAL A 166 -6.67 27.37 -28.61
N VAL A 167 -6.30 27.80 -27.40
CA VAL A 167 -5.71 26.93 -26.36
C VAL A 167 -6.55 26.98 -25.09
N THR A 168 -7.04 25.83 -24.65
CA THR A 168 -7.75 25.67 -23.37
C THR A 168 -6.88 24.94 -22.37
N TRP A 169 -6.67 25.55 -21.20
CA TRP A 169 -5.98 24.92 -20.07
C TRP A 169 -7.00 24.38 -19.06
N THR A 170 -6.88 23.09 -18.74
CA THR A 170 -7.72 22.43 -17.73
C THR A 170 -6.83 21.82 -16.66
N TYR A 171 -7.16 22.05 -15.39
CA TYR A 171 -6.38 21.60 -14.25
C TYR A 171 -7.14 20.51 -13.50
N PHE A 172 -6.42 19.47 -13.10
CA PHE A 172 -6.96 18.35 -12.33
C PHE A 172 -6.13 18.11 -11.08
N GLU A 173 -6.82 17.82 -9.98
CA GLU A 173 -6.27 17.35 -8.72
C GLU A 173 -6.99 16.04 -8.36
N ASP A 174 -6.26 14.93 -8.26
CA ASP A 174 -6.80 13.59 -8.01
C ASP A 174 -8.00 13.27 -8.94
N ASN A 175 -7.81 13.54 -10.24
CA ASN A 175 -8.80 13.41 -11.32
C ASN A 175 -10.05 14.32 -11.22
N LYS A 176 -10.07 15.32 -10.33
CA LYS A 176 -11.15 16.31 -10.23
C LYS A 176 -10.73 17.63 -10.86
N ILE A 177 -11.62 18.23 -11.65
CA ILE A 177 -11.36 19.54 -12.26
C ILE A 177 -11.28 20.59 -11.16
N VAL A 178 -10.20 21.37 -11.16
CA VAL A 178 -9.96 22.47 -10.22
C VAL A 178 -9.70 23.77 -10.96
N SER A 179 -9.82 24.89 -10.26
CA SER A 179 -9.43 26.19 -10.80
C SER A 179 -7.90 26.30 -10.95
N SER A 180 -7.44 27.18 -11.83
CA SER A 180 -6.00 27.44 -12.01
C SER A 180 -5.33 27.91 -10.71
N ALA A 181 -6.00 28.77 -9.94
CA ALA A 181 -5.50 29.27 -8.66
C ALA A 181 -5.39 28.14 -7.61
N GLN A 182 -6.40 27.26 -7.54
CA GLN A 182 -6.37 26.10 -6.65
C GLN A 182 -5.25 25.14 -7.05
N SER A 183 -5.09 24.86 -8.35
CA SER A 183 -4.01 24.00 -8.83
C SER A 183 -2.62 24.53 -8.44
N LEU A 184 -2.39 25.85 -8.57
CA LEU A 184 -1.14 26.47 -8.12
C LEU A 184 -0.92 26.26 -6.61
N GLN A 185 -1.95 26.46 -5.80
CA GLN A 185 -1.88 26.25 -4.35
C GLN A 185 -1.56 24.78 -4.02
N THR A 186 -2.29 23.83 -4.59
CA THR A 186 -2.06 22.39 -4.41
C THR A 186 -0.64 22.00 -4.82
N VAL A 187 -0.18 22.48 -5.98
CA VAL A 187 1.16 22.18 -6.48
C VAL A 187 2.23 22.75 -5.55
N SER A 188 2.07 23.99 -5.07
CA SER A 188 3.05 24.62 -4.17
C SER A 188 3.12 23.96 -2.78
N SER A 189 2.05 23.30 -2.35
CA SER A 189 1.95 22.62 -1.05
C SER A 189 2.22 21.12 -1.12
N PHE A 190 2.64 20.62 -2.29
CA PHE A 190 2.88 19.20 -2.50
C PHE A 190 4.05 18.69 -1.65
N ILE A 191 3.77 17.76 -0.73
CA ILE A 191 4.73 17.19 0.21
C ILE A 191 4.73 15.66 0.05
N ILE A 192 5.91 15.05 -0.11
CA ILE A 192 6.07 13.59 -0.27
C ILE A 192 5.55 12.82 0.95
N PHE A 193 5.74 13.37 2.15
CA PHE A 193 5.38 12.74 3.42
C PHE A 193 4.07 13.29 3.99
N ASP A 194 3.04 13.41 3.14
CA ASP A 194 1.66 13.68 3.55
C ASP A 194 0.82 12.40 3.44
N PHE A 195 0.50 11.81 4.60
CA PHE A 195 -0.38 10.64 4.69
C PHE A 195 -1.73 10.98 5.34
N SER A 196 -2.12 12.26 5.39
CA SER A 196 -3.37 12.74 6.02
C SER A 196 -4.63 12.07 5.47
N GLN A 197 -4.62 11.66 4.19
CA GLN A 197 -5.68 10.92 3.52
C GLN A 197 -5.94 9.51 4.10
N LEU A 198 -5.04 8.99 4.96
CA LEU A 198 -5.21 7.74 5.69
C LEU A 198 -5.97 7.91 7.02
N SER A 199 -6.56 9.08 7.27
CA SER A 199 -7.32 9.36 8.50
C SER A 199 -8.54 8.45 8.69
N ALA A 200 -9.09 7.89 7.61
CA ALA A 200 -10.19 6.94 7.69
C ALA A 200 -9.85 5.74 8.60
N PRO A 201 -10.77 5.29 9.49
CA PRO A 201 -10.48 4.24 10.46
C PRO A 201 -10.01 2.94 9.79
N LEU A 202 -9.02 2.26 10.38
CA LEU A 202 -8.53 0.96 9.88
C LEU A 202 -9.64 -0.08 9.71
N SER A 203 -10.66 -0.06 10.55
CA SER A 203 -11.80 -0.97 10.43
C SER A 203 -12.59 -0.80 9.12
N SER A 204 -12.44 0.32 8.41
CA SER A 204 -13.07 0.55 7.11
C SER A 204 -12.20 0.12 5.93
N TRP A 205 -10.98 -0.38 6.17
CA TRP A 205 -10.04 -0.75 5.11
C TRP A 205 -10.33 -2.17 4.60
N SER A 206 -9.84 -2.47 3.39
CA SER A 206 -9.94 -3.83 2.86
C SER A 206 -9.10 -4.77 3.71
N LYS A 207 -9.72 -5.82 4.29
CA LYS A 207 -9.08 -6.77 5.18
C LYS A 207 -9.14 -8.17 4.60
N HIS A 208 -8.01 -8.86 4.55
CA HIS A 208 -7.97 -10.29 4.24
C HIS A 208 -6.95 -11.02 5.12
N PHE A 209 -7.17 -12.32 5.30
CA PHE A 209 -6.27 -13.20 6.02
C PHE A 209 -5.53 -14.10 5.03
N ALA A 210 -4.21 -14.08 5.09
CA ALA A 210 -3.30 -14.85 4.28
C ALA A 210 -2.73 -15.99 5.15
N PRO A 211 -3.15 -17.26 4.96
CA PRO A 211 -2.77 -18.38 5.82
C PRO A 211 -1.33 -18.89 5.57
N ASP A 212 -0.71 -18.46 4.48
CA ASP A 212 0.65 -18.80 4.09
C ASP A 212 1.70 -18.16 5.01
N GLY A 213 2.85 -18.84 5.17
CA GLY A 213 4.01 -18.28 5.87
C GLY A 213 3.85 -18.00 7.37
N GLY A 214 2.84 -18.56 8.03
CA GLY A 214 2.60 -18.36 9.47
C GLY A 214 1.32 -17.58 9.80
N GLY A 215 0.54 -17.19 8.80
CA GLY A 215 -0.76 -16.55 8.98
C GLY A 215 -0.65 -15.05 9.24
N PHE A 216 -1.07 -14.22 8.31
CA PHE A 216 -1.05 -12.76 8.42
C PHE A 216 -2.42 -12.15 8.13
N THR A 217 -2.78 -11.12 8.87
CA THR A 217 -3.89 -10.23 8.52
C THR A 217 -3.33 -9.04 7.75
N ILE A 218 -3.82 -8.85 6.54
CA ILE A 218 -3.39 -7.77 5.64
C ILE A 218 -4.53 -6.75 5.50
N LEU A 219 -4.21 -5.48 5.75
CA LEU A 219 -5.10 -4.34 5.62
C LEU A 219 -4.59 -3.42 4.51
N ASN A 220 -5.41 -3.20 3.49
CA ASN A 220 -5.00 -2.47 2.30
C ASN A 220 -5.87 -1.23 2.03
N ARG A 221 -5.22 -0.19 1.54
CA ARG A 221 -5.87 1.02 1.02
C ARG A 221 -5.03 1.61 -0.12
N SER A 222 -5.69 2.08 -1.16
CA SER A 222 -5.06 2.85 -2.22
C SER A 222 -5.52 4.30 -2.15
N LEU A 223 -4.60 5.22 -2.44
CA LEU A 223 -4.89 6.64 -2.58
C LEU A 223 -4.17 7.17 -3.82
N GLN A 224 -4.65 8.29 -4.33
CA GLN A 224 -4.00 9.00 -5.43
C GLN A 224 -3.57 10.35 -4.90
N HIS A 225 -2.38 10.79 -5.31
CA HIS A 225 -1.89 12.13 -5.05
C HIS A 225 -1.26 12.66 -6.33
N ASN A 226 -2.09 13.24 -7.21
CA ASN A 226 -1.64 13.75 -8.50
C ASN A 226 -2.22 15.11 -8.85
N VAL A 227 -1.41 15.89 -9.56
CA VAL A 227 -1.84 17.08 -10.26
C VAL A 227 -1.58 16.88 -11.75
N THR A 228 -2.60 17.16 -12.57
CA THR A 228 -2.50 17.09 -14.02
C THR A 228 -2.95 18.40 -14.66
N ILE A 229 -2.14 18.94 -15.56
CA ILE A 229 -2.49 20.05 -16.44
C ILE A 229 -2.71 19.51 -17.84
N ALA A 230 -3.89 19.74 -18.41
CA ALA A 230 -4.20 19.43 -19.79
C ALA A 230 -4.23 20.70 -20.63
N GLU A 231 -3.44 20.72 -21.70
CA GLU A 231 -3.53 21.69 -22.77
C GLU A 231 -4.37 21.09 -23.90
N THR A 232 -5.47 21.74 -24.25
CA THR A 232 -6.31 21.37 -25.40
C THR A 232 -6.18 22.44 -26.47
N LEU A 233 -5.55 22.09 -27.59
CA LEU A 233 -5.48 22.93 -28.78
C LEU A 233 -6.71 22.64 -29.64
N SER A 234 -7.57 23.63 -29.84
CA SER A 234 -8.75 23.52 -30.69
C SER A 234 -8.45 24.13 -32.06
N SER A 235 -8.59 23.33 -33.13
CA SER A 235 -8.49 23.77 -34.52
C SER A 235 -9.74 23.36 -35.31
N GLU A 236 -9.97 23.98 -36.46
CA GLU A 236 -11.12 23.66 -37.33
C GLU A 236 -11.16 22.18 -37.77
N GLY A 237 -10.02 21.48 -37.76
CA GLY A 237 -9.89 20.07 -38.11
C GLY A 237 -9.95 19.08 -36.93
N GLY A 238 -10.11 19.57 -35.69
CA GLY A 238 -10.14 18.74 -34.48
C GLY A 238 -9.34 19.33 -33.31
N SER A 239 -9.38 18.63 -32.17
CA SER A 239 -8.64 19.02 -30.96
C SER A 239 -7.49 18.07 -30.65
N VAL A 240 -6.36 18.62 -30.22
CA VAL A 240 -5.20 17.87 -29.75
C VAL A 240 -5.01 18.14 -28.27
N LYS A 241 -4.85 17.08 -27.47
CA LYS A 241 -4.68 17.17 -26.01
C LYS A 241 -3.29 16.74 -25.59
N THR A 242 -2.58 17.62 -24.90
CA THR A 242 -1.29 17.34 -24.24
C THR A 242 -1.50 17.37 -22.73
N SER A 243 -0.92 16.42 -21.99
CA SER A 243 -1.04 16.35 -20.54
C SER A 243 0.31 16.39 -19.84
N PHE A 244 0.40 17.23 -18.82
CA PHE A 244 1.52 17.35 -17.91
C PHE A 244 1.08 16.87 -16.52
N VAL A 245 1.82 15.98 -15.90
CA VAL A 245 1.49 15.31 -14.64
C VAL A 245 2.64 15.50 -13.66
N ALA A 246 2.31 15.74 -12.41
CA ALA A 246 3.19 15.56 -11.28
C ALA A 246 2.45 14.82 -10.18
N GLY A 247 3.04 13.75 -9.64
CA GLY A 247 2.45 13.03 -8.53
C GLY A 247 2.90 11.58 -8.44
N TYR A 248 2.18 10.83 -7.60
CA TYR A 248 2.34 9.40 -7.42
C TYR A 248 1.02 8.79 -6.92
N SER A 249 0.93 7.46 -6.86
CA SER A 249 -0.19 6.75 -6.25
C SER A 249 0.27 6.01 -5.00
N HIS A 250 -0.44 6.17 -3.88
CA HIS A 250 -0.12 5.43 -2.67
C HIS A 250 -0.71 4.03 -2.71
N ARG A 251 0.12 3.03 -2.41
CA ARG A 251 -0.33 1.68 -2.06
C ARG A 251 0.02 1.43 -0.61
N VAL A 252 -1.00 1.41 0.24
CA VAL A 252 -0.81 1.26 1.68
C VAL A 252 -1.19 -0.15 2.09
N GLN A 253 -0.25 -0.83 2.76
CA GLN A 253 -0.42 -2.20 3.21
C GLN A 253 0.09 -2.36 4.65
N PHE A 254 -0.81 -2.72 5.57
CA PHE A 254 -0.44 -3.08 6.93
C PHE A 254 -0.54 -4.59 7.09
N THR A 255 0.56 -5.20 7.53
CA THR A 255 0.69 -6.64 7.73
C THR A 255 0.82 -6.92 9.21
N VAL A 256 -0.15 -7.64 9.77
CA VAL A 256 -0.19 -8.03 11.19
C VAL A 256 -0.04 -9.53 11.30
N ALA A 257 0.90 -10.00 12.14
CA ALA A 257 1.04 -11.42 12.41
C ALA A 257 -0.22 -12.00 13.09
N GLY A 258 -0.70 -13.15 12.60
CA GLY A 258 -1.86 -13.86 13.11
C GLY A 258 -3.21 -13.26 12.68
N PHE A 259 -4.28 -13.74 13.32
CA PHE A 259 -5.62 -13.23 13.12
C PHE A 259 -5.84 -11.98 13.98
N ALA A 260 -5.87 -10.81 13.34
CA ALA A 260 -6.01 -9.53 14.03
C ALA A 260 -7.46 -9.03 14.00
N ASN A 261 -7.97 -8.62 15.17
CA ASN A 261 -9.23 -7.92 15.25
C ASN A 261 -8.98 -6.41 15.17
N VAL A 262 -9.75 -5.70 14.37
CA VAL A 262 -9.56 -4.28 14.08
C VAL A 262 -10.83 -3.53 14.46
N GLN A 263 -10.70 -2.56 15.37
CA GLN A 263 -11.80 -1.71 15.80
C GLN A 263 -11.37 -0.25 15.74
N GLY A 264 -11.98 0.54 14.86
CA GLY A 264 -11.52 1.89 14.58
C GLY A 264 -10.08 1.86 14.09
N ASP A 265 -9.20 2.58 14.81
CA ASP A 265 -7.74 2.59 14.60
C ASP A 265 -6.96 1.75 15.62
N THR A 266 -7.64 0.83 16.32
CA THR A 266 -6.99 -0.08 17.26
C THR A 266 -6.95 -1.48 16.69
N ILE A 267 -5.76 -2.07 16.70
CA ILE A 267 -5.54 -3.48 16.38
C ILE A 267 -5.44 -4.24 17.70
N PHE A 268 -6.26 -5.27 17.84
CA PHE A 268 -6.22 -6.22 18.94
C PHE A 268 -5.71 -7.55 18.42
N ASN A 269 -4.66 -8.04 19.05
CA ASN A 269 -4.20 -9.39 18.88
C ASN A 269 -4.20 -10.05 20.25
N GLY A 270 -5.31 -10.72 20.56
CA GLY A 270 -5.37 -11.64 21.68
C GLY A 270 -4.75 -12.95 21.23
N SER A 271 -3.91 -13.56 22.06
CA SER A 271 -3.40 -14.91 21.84
C SER A 271 -4.56 -15.87 21.51
N THR A 272 -4.81 -16.08 20.22
CA THR A 272 -5.76 -17.09 19.69
C THR A 272 -5.23 -18.51 19.87
N GLY A 273 -4.17 -18.70 20.67
CA GLY A 273 -3.83 -19.98 21.27
C GLY A 273 -5.00 -20.61 22.05
N ILE A 274 -5.96 -19.80 22.52
CA ILE A 274 -7.14 -20.30 23.25
C ILE A 274 -8.33 -20.63 22.34
N VAL A 275 -8.36 -20.21 21.06
CA VAL A 275 -9.51 -20.54 20.18
C VAL A 275 -9.14 -21.59 19.13
N ILE A 276 -7.93 -21.53 18.58
CA ILE A 276 -7.45 -22.53 17.61
C ILE A 276 -7.26 -23.89 18.29
N GLY A 277 -6.76 -23.91 19.54
CA GLY A 277 -6.62 -25.13 20.34
C GLY A 277 -7.94 -25.91 20.51
N PRO A 278 -8.99 -25.31 21.09
CA PRO A 278 -10.28 -25.98 21.25
C PRO A 278 -11.02 -26.16 19.93
N MET A 279 -10.89 -25.29 18.93
CA MET A 279 -11.52 -25.54 17.62
C MET A 279 -10.88 -26.72 16.88
N LEU A 280 -9.54 -26.87 16.92
CA LEU A 280 -8.86 -28.07 16.41
C LEU A 280 -9.20 -29.30 17.24
N ALA A 281 -9.26 -29.18 18.57
CA ALA A 281 -9.67 -30.27 19.43
C ALA A 281 -11.11 -30.72 19.12
N ILE A 282 -12.04 -29.78 18.92
CA ILE A 282 -13.43 -30.07 18.52
C ILE A 282 -13.47 -30.71 17.13
N ALA A 283 -12.69 -30.19 16.16
CA ALA A 283 -12.61 -30.74 14.81
C ALA A 283 -12.03 -32.16 14.75
N ILE A 284 -11.17 -32.54 15.71
CA ILE A 284 -10.62 -33.90 15.84
C ILE A 284 -11.56 -34.80 16.66
N ILE A 285 -12.11 -34.30 17.77
CA ILE A 285 -12.95 -35.07 18.69
C ILE A 285 -14.30 -35.41 18.06
N LEU A 286 -14.94 -34.50 17.32
CA LEU A 286 -16.23 -34.74 16.68
C LEU A 286 -16.23 -35.96 15.73
N PRO A 287 -15.32 -36.09 14.74
CA PRO A 287 -15.30 -37.26 13.87
C PRO A 287 -14.93 -38.53 14.65
N ILE A 288 -14.03 -38.47 15.64
CA ILE A 288 -13.68 -39.64 16.47
C ILE A 288 -14.90 -40.12 17.26
N THR A 289 -15.62 -39.22 17.92
CA THR A 289 -16.86 -39.57 18.65
C THR A 289 -17.93 -40.11 17.71
N GLY A 290 -18.06 -39.56 16.50
CA GLY A 290 -18.94 -40.10 15.46
C GLY A 290 -18.58 -41.53 15.04
N VAL A 291 -17.30 -41.82 14.83
CA VAL A 291 -16.82 -43.17 14.49
C VAL A 291 -17.04 -44.16 15.64
N VAL A 292 -16.77 -43.75 16.88
CA VAL A 292 -17.01 -44.59 18.07
C VAL A 292 -18.49 -44.87 18.26
N ALA A 293 -19.36 -43.86 18.13
CA ALA A 293 -20.81 -44.03 18.21
C ALA A 293 -21.31 -44.99 17.14
N TYR A 294 -20.86 -44.82 15.89
CA TYR A 294 -21.18 -45.72 14.78
C TYR A 294 -20.73 -47.16 15.05
N MET A 295 -19.50 -47.37 15.56
CA MET A 295 -19.00 -48.71 15.90
C MET A 295 -19.80 -49.38 17.03
N VAL A 296 -20.21 -48.62 18.04
CA VAL A 296 -21.03 -49.12 19.15
C VAL A 296 -22.41 -49.54 18.65
N GLU A 297 -23.07 -48.67 17.87
CA GLU A 297 -24.38 -48.95 17.27
C GLU A 297 -24.34 -50.19 16.36
N TRP A 298 -23.30 -50.31 15.53
CA TRP A 298 -23.12 -51.47 14.66
C TRP A 298 -22.91 -52.77 15.44
N ARG A 299 -22.25 -52.72 16.59
CA ARG A 299 -22.03 -53.88 17.46
C ARG A 299 -23.32 -54.33 18.17
N PHE A 300 -24.22 -53.40 18.50
CA PHE A 300 -25.53 -53.73 19.08
C PHE A 300 -26.49 -54.31 18.03
N TYR A 301 -26.51 -53.78 16.79
CA TYR A 301 -27.32 -54.33 15.70
C TYR A 301 -26.90 -55.74 15.26
N ARG A 302 -25.62 -56.10 15.41
CA ARG A 302 -25.12 -57.44 15.04
C ARG A 302 -25.32 -58.53 16.11
N ARG A 303 -25.93 -58.24 17.27
CA ARG A 303 -26.31 -59.31 18.21
C ARG A 303 -27.53 -60.04 17.63
N PRO A 304 -27.40 -61.31 17.20
CA PRO A 304 -28.56 -62.06 16.74
C PRO A 304 -29.50 -62.24 17.93
N ASN A 305 -30.75 -61.80 17.77
CA ASN A 305 -31.77 -61.91 18.78
C ASN A 305 -31.91 -63.39 19.20
N PRO A 306 -31.53 -63.79 20.43
CA PRO A 306 -31.48 -65.21 20.82
C PRO A 306 -32.87 -65.85 20.93
N PHE A 307 -33.95 -65.08 20.81
CA PHE A 307 -35.32 -65.54 20.99
C PHE A 307 -35.99 -66.18 19.75
N SER A 308 -35.35 -66.24 18.57
CA SER A 308 -36.01 -66.78 17.37
C SER A 308 -35.98 -68.32 17.24
N LYS A 309 -35.30 -69.06 18.13
CA LYS A 309 -35.14 -70.53 17.99
C LYS A 309 -36.12 -71.40 18.78
N ARG A 310 -37.12 -70.85 19.49
CA ARG A 310 -38.03 -71.64 20.34
C ARG A 310 -39.47 -71.79 19.82
N ARG A 311 -39.67 -71.87 18.49
CA ARG A 311 -40.97 -72.21 17.88
C ARG A 311 -40.81 -73.14 16.68
N LYS A 312 -40.26 -74.34 16.90
CA LYS A 312 -40.36 -75.43 15.91
C LYS A 312 -40.22 -76.82 16.54
N ARG A 313 -40.89 -77.05 17.67
CA ARG A 313 -41.16 -78.39 18.21
C ARG A 313 -42.47 -78.33 18.99
N GLU A 314 -43.58 -78.44 18.27
CA GLU A 314 -44.85 -79.01 18.74
C GLU A 314 -45.85 -78.96 17.58
N ASN A 315 -46.01 -80.11 16.92
CA ASN A 315 -47.24 -80.61 16.30
C ASN A 315 -46.89 -81.68 15.26
N LYS A 316 -46.75 -82.91 15.76
CA LYS A 316 -47.13 -84.14 15.05
C LYS A 316 -47.71 -85.09 16.10
N SER A 317 -49.03 -85.13 16.19
CA SER A 317 -49.79 -86.33 16.56
C SER A 317 -50.13 -87.07 15.28
#